data_AF-A0AAU8CUA5-F1
#
_entry.id   AF-A0AAU8CUA5-F1
#
_cell.length_a   1.000
_cell.length_b   1.000
_cell.length_c   1.000
_cell.angle_alpha   90.00
_cell.angle_beta   90.00
_cell.angle_gamma   90.00
#
_symmetry.space_group_name_H-M   'P 1'
#
loop_
_entity.id
_entity.type
_entity.pdbx_description
1 polymer ?
#
loop_
_entity_poly.entity_id
_entity_poly.type
_entity_poly.pdbx_seq_one_letter_code
_entity_poly.pdbx_strand_id
1 'polypeptide(L)'
;MDFVSWLLALIGIAGDRAMHRSDRRAEIAKLNAEVASEAGRALDIITAAMPRLTRRCAQVCGDSPEMCDSMVKVLNDQRDAALKIMAMAEDYKKQIANAKGLVDWDKTLHHFQEWRATASRMTPWVEDIVNRYDAILYDAGAR
;
A
#
# COMPACT_ATOMS: atom_id res chain seq x y z
N MET A 1 -35.66 23.23 -33.54
CA MET A 1 -34.81 22.96 -32.37
C MET A 1 -33.77 24.08 -32.34
N ASP A 2 -33.78 24.91 -31.29
CA ASP A 2 -33.11 26.21 -31.28
C ASP A 2 -31.59 26.06 -31.00
N PHE A 3 -30.75 26.84 -31.68
CA PHE A 3 -29.27 26.76 -31.56
C PHE A 3 -28.79 26.95 -30.11
N VAL A 4 -29.51 27.77 -29.36
CA VAL A 4 -29.29 28.01 -27.93
C VAL A 4 -29.55 26.75 -27.08
N SER A 5 -30.56 25.95 -27.42
CA SER A 5 -30.86 24.69 -26.73
C SER A 5 -29.79 23.63 -26.96
N TRP A 6 -29.18 23.60 -28.15
CA TRP A 6 -28.06 22.69 -28.45
C TRP A 6 -26.78 23.06 -27.69
N LEU A 7 -26.47 24.36 -27.59
CA LEU A 7 -25.34 24.87 -26.80
C LEU A 7 -25.51 24.60 -25.30
N LEU A 8 -26.70 24.83 -24.74
CA LEU A 8 -26.99 24.52 -23.34
C LEU A 8 -26.90 23.02 -23.05
N ALA A 9 -27.36 22.17 -23.96
CA ALA A 9 -27.18 20.72 -23.85
C ALA A 9 -25.69 20.32 -23.89
N LEU A 10 -24.89 20.91 -24.78
CA LEU A 10 -23.44 20.66 -24.84
C LEU A 10 -22.72 21.10 -23.57
N ILE A 11 -23.07 22.25 -23.00
CA ILE A 11 -22.51 22.76 -21.75
C ILE A 11 -22.92 21.85 -20.58
N GLY A 12 -24.18 21.41 -20.52
CA GLY A 12 -24.64 20.46 -19.50
C GLY A 12 -23.90 19.12 -19.56
N ILE A 13 -23.80 18.53 -20.75
CA ILE A 13 -23.09 17.25 -20.97
C ILE A 13 -21.57 17.41 -20.72
N ALA A 14 -21.00 18.59 -20.98
CA ALA A 14 -19.59 18.88 -20.66
C ALA A 14 -19.37 19.06 -19.15
N GLY A 15 -20.32 19.72 -18.45
CA GLY A 15 -20.32 19.88 -17.00
C GLY A 15 -20.41 18.55 -16.27
N ASP A 16 -21.36 17.69 -16.64
CA ASP A 16 -21.53 16.36 -16.05
C ASP A 16 -20.29 15.48 -16.25
N ARG A 17 -19.70 15.51 -17.46
CA ARG A 17 -18.44 14.79 -17.74
C ARG A 17 -17.26 15.33 -16.95
N ALA A 18 -17.19 16.65 -16.72
CA ALA A 18 -16.13 17.26 -15.92
C ALA A 18 -16.27 16.90 -14.43
N MET A 19 -17.50 16.94 -13.91
CA MET A 19 -17.81 16.60 -12.51
C MET A 19 -17.55 15.11 -12.23
N HIS A 20 -18.03 14.20 -13.09
CA HIS A 20 -17.79 12.77 -12.94
C HIS A 20 -16.30 12.41 -12.97
N ARG A 21 -15.51 13.07 -13.83
CA ARG A 21 -14.04 12.92 -13.85
C ARG A 21 -13.38 13.41 -12.57
N SER A 22 -13.87 14.52 -12.01
CA SER A 22 -13.38 15.06 -10.74
C SER A 22 -13.62 14.07 -9.60
N ASP A 23 -14.81 13.48 -9.54
CA ASP A 23 -15.18 12.48 -8.52
C ASP A 23 -14.30 11.23 -8.61
N ARG A 24 -14.15 10.66 -9.82
CA ARG A 24 -13.30 9.49 -10.05
C ARG A 24 -11.85 9.75 -9.68
N ARG A 25 -11.32 10.90 -10.05
CA ARG A 25 -9.94 11.30 -9.72
C ARG A 25 -9.73 11.44 -8.21
N ALA A 26 -10.69 12.00 -7.50
CA ALA A 26 -10.66 12.09 -6.04
C ALA A 26 -10.72 10.70 -5.39
N GLU A 27 -11.57 9.81 -5.89
CA GLU A 27 -11.68 8.42 -5.41
C GLU A 27 -10.37 7.64 -5.62
N ILE A 28 -9.77 7.75 -6.80
CA ILE A 28 -8.46 7.15 -7.10
C ILE A 28 -7.38 7.69 -6.16
N ALA A 29 -7.34 9.01 -5.93
CA ALA A 29 -6.38 9.62 -5.02
C ALA A 29 -6.57 9.12 -3.57
N LYS A 30 -7.82 8.92 -3.13
CA LYS A 30 -8.15 8.32 -1.83
C LYS A 30 -7.63 6.88 -1.76
N LEU A 31 -7.93 6.03 -2.75
CA LEU A 31 -7.47 4.64 -2.78
C LEU A 31 -5.93 4.53 -2.76
N ASN A 32 -5.25 5.40 -3.50
CA ASN A 32 -3.79 5.50 -3.48
C ASN A 32 -3.25 5.86 -2.08
N ALA A 33 -3.88 6.82 -1.40
CA ALA A 33 -3.50 7.21 -0.04
C ALA A 33 -3.74 6.06 0.96
N GLU A 34 -4.83 5.31 0.81
CA GLU A 34 -5.08 4.13 1.63
C GLU A 34 -4.03 3.04 1.41
N VAL A 35 -3.61 2.78 0.16
CA VAL A 35 -2.52 1.84 -0.13
C VAL A 35 -1.22 2.27 0.56
N ALA A 36 -0.86 3.56 0.44
CA ALA A 36 0.32 4.11 1.12
C ALA A 36 0.22 3.94 2.65
N SER A 37 -0.98 4.13 3.21
CA SER A 37 -1.22 3.94 4.64
C SER A 37 -1.05 2.48 5.08
N GLU A 38 -1.50 1.50 4.31
CA GLU A 38 -1.28 0.07 4.64
C GLU A 38 0.20 -0.30 4.58
N ALA A 39 0.91 0.16 3.55
CA ALA A 39 2.35 -0.05 3.45
C ALA A 39 3.10 0.62 4.61
N GLY A 40 2.69 1.82 5.03
CA GLY A 40 3.22 2.51 6.21
C GLY A 40 3.00 1.71 7.50
N ARG A 41 1.80 1.19 7.73
CA ARG A 41 1.50 0.35 8.90
C ARG A 41 2.35 -0.92 8.93
N ALA A 42 2.51 -1.58 7.78
CA ALA A 42 3.38 -2.74 7.67
C ALA A 42 4.83 -2.40 8.04
N LEU A 43 5.35 -1.25 7.60
CA LEU A 43 6.69 -0.77 7.98
C LEU A 43 6.81 -0.48 9.47
N ASP A 44 5.80 0.14 10.08
CA ASP A 44 5.79 0.43 11.51
C ASP A 44 5.86 -0.86 12.33
N ILE A 45 5.09 -1.89 11.95
CA ILE A 45 5.12 -3.21 12.60
C ILE A 45 6.50 -3.85 12.48
N ILE A 46 7.10 -3.87 11.28
CA ILE A 46 8.44 -4.45 11.07
C ILE A 46 9.47 -3.67 11.89
N THR A 47 9.42 -2.34 11.86
CA THR A 47 10.38 -1.48 12.56
C THR A 47 10.28 -1.65 14.08
N ALA A 48 9.07 -1.81 14.61
CA ALA A 48 8.85 -2.08 16.03
C ALA A 48 9.26 -3.51 16.43
N ALA A 49 9.05 -4.49 15.54
CA ALA A 49 9.35 -5.89 15.82
C ALA A 49 10.85 -6.24 15.68
N MET A 50 11.56 -5.63 14.73
CA MET A 50 12.94 -6.00 14.39
C MET A 50 13.88 -5.97 15.62
N PRO A 51 13.96 -4.89 16.42
CA PRO A 51 14.92 -4.85 17.53
C PRO A 51 14.63 -5.91 18.60
N ARG A 52 13.35 -6.14 18.93
CA ARG A 52 12.98 -7.14 19.94
C ARG A 52 13.23 -8.57 19.43
N LEU A 53 12.91 -8.87 18.17
CA LEU A 53 13.13 -10.18 17.57
C LEU A 53 14.62 -10.49 17.46
N THR A 54 15.43 -9.54 16.99
CA THR A 54 16.89 -9.70 16.93
C THR A 54 17.49 -9.94 18.31
N ARG A 55 17.07 -9.18 19.33
CA ARG A 55 17.52 -9.37 20.71
C ARG A 55 17.15 -10.76 21.25
N ARG A 56 15.91 -11.21 21.04
CA ARG A 56 15.45 -12.54 21.46
C ARG A 56 16.19 -13.64 20.71
N CYS A 57 16.40 -13.47 19.41
CA CYS A 57 17.14 -14.43 18.59
C CYS A 57 18.59 -14.61 19.07
N ALA A 58 19.26 -13.52 19.46
CA ALA A 58 20.61 -13.57 20.03
C ALA A 58 20.70 -14.35 21.37
N GLN A 59 19.61 -14.42 22.15
CA GLN A 59 19.60 -15.22 23.39
C GLN A 59 19.58 -16.73 23.12
N VAL A 60 18.99 -17.15 22.00
CA VAL A 60 18.77 -18.58 21.69
C VAL A 60 19.85 -19.13 20.78
N CYS A 61 20.31 -18.33 19.83
CA CYS A 61 21.13 -18.84 18.74
C CYS A 61 22.57 -19.15 19.14
N GLY A 62 23.05 -18.70 20.31
CA GLY A 62 24.41 -18.98 20.77
C GLY A 62 25.44 -18.68 19.68
N ASP A 63 26.20 -19.69 19.27
CA ASP A 63 27.22 -19.62 18.21
C ASP A 63 26.69 -19.96 16.79
N SER A 64 25.38 -20.20 16.61
CA SER A 64 24.76 -20.55 15.32
C SER A 64 23.85 -19.42 14.80
N PRO A 65 24.40 -18.41 14.11
CA PRO A 65 23.67 -17.20 13.71
C PRO A 65 22.68 -17.39 12.55
N GLU A 66 22.71 -18.53 11.85
CA GLU A 66 21.97 -18.74 10.59
C GLU A 66 20.45 -18.53 10.73
N MET A 67 19.87 -18.89 11.87
CA MET A 67 18.44 -18.71 12.13
C MET A 67 18.08 -17.22 12.28
N CYS A 68 18.94 -16.44 12.94
CA CYS A 68 18.76 -14.99 13.07
C CYS A 68 18.93 -14.29 11.72
N ASP A 69 19.89 -14.72 10.91
CA ASP A 69 20.15 -14.14 9.60
C ASP A 69 18.97 -14.37 8.66
N SER A 70 18.38 -15.58 8.66
CA SER A 70 17.18 -15.87 7.86
C SER A 70 15.97 -15.03 8.28
N MET A 71 15.73 -14.88 9.59
CA MET A 71 14.64 -14.06 10.10
C MET A 71 14.82 -12.58 9.70
N VAL A 72 16.01 -12.03 9.94
CA VAL A 72 16.34 -10.64 9.60
C VAL A 72 16.19 -10.41 8.10
N LYS A 73 16.63 -11.38 7.27
CA LYS A 73 16.46 -11.32 5.81
C LYS A 73 14.98 -11.24 5.42
N VAL A 74 14.14 -12.15 5.94
CA VAL A 74 12.70 -12.15 5.62
C VAL A 74 12.03 -10.82 6.01
N LEU A 75 12.35 -10.29 7.20
CA LEU A 75 11.79 -9.03 7.66
C LEU A 75 12.29 -7.83 6.84
N ASN A 76 13.55 -7.85 6.39
CA ASN A 76 14.09 -6.85 5.47
C ASN A 76 13.43 -6.94 4.09
N ASP A 77 13.20 -8.13 3.56
CA ASP A 77 12.51 -8.31 2.27
C ASP A 77 11.08 -7.74 2.34
N GLN A 78 10.36 -7.95 3.45
CA GLN A 78 9.03 -7.35 3.65
C GLN A 78 9.10 -5.81 3.79
N ARG A 79 10.13 -5.31 4.49
CA ARG A 79 10.37 -3.86 4.61
C ARG A 79 10.61 -3.23 3.25
N ASP A 80 11.48 -3.83 2.43
CA ASP A 80 11.81 -3.33 1.09
C ASP A 80 10.61 -3.39 0.16
N ALA A 81 9.80 -4.45 0.25
CA ALA A 81 8.53 -4.55 -0.49
C ALA A 81 7.56 -3.42 -0.11
N ALA A 82 7.41 -3.12 1.19
CA ALA A 82 6.55 -2.05 1.65
C ALA A 82 7.07 -0.66 1.24
N LEU A 83 8.38 -0.41 1.32
CA LEU A 83 9.01 0.81 0.81
C LEU A 83 8.78 0.99 -0.69
N LYS A 84 8.90 -0.08 -1.47
CA LYS A 84 8.62 -0.05 -2.91
C LYS A 84 7.17 0.33 -3.21
N ILE A 85 6.21 -0.21 -2.44
CA ILE A 85 4.79 0.13 -2.60
C ILE A 85 4.53 1.60 -2.23
N MET A 86 5.15 2.12 -1.18
CA MET A 86 5.08 3.56 -0.86
C MET A 86 5.65 4.44 -1.97
N ALA A 87 6.79 4.06 -2.54
CA ALA A 87 7.39 4.79 -3.67
C ALA A 87 6.47 4.78 -4.90
N MET A 88 5.83 3.65 -5.19
CA MET A 88 4.83 3.55 -6.25
C MET A 88 3.62 4.44 -5.97
N ALA A 89 3.12 4.49 -4.73
CA ALA A 89 2.01 5.36 -4.35
C ALA A 89 2.34 6.85 -4.50
N GLU A 90 3.56 7.28 -4.15
CA GLU A 90 3.99 8.66 -4.39
C GLU A 90 4.16 8.98 -5.89
N ASP A 91 4.59 8.01 -6.69
CA ASP A 91 4.64 8.18 -8.14
C ASP A 91 3.23 8.30 -8.75
N TYR A 92 2.31 7.41 -8.38
CA TYR A 92 0.92 7.48 -8.82
C TYR A 92 0.23 8.76 -8.40
N LYS A 93 0.51 9.30 -7.22
CA LYS A 93 0.02 10.62 -6.80
C LYS A 93 0.40 11.71 -7.81
N LYS A 94 1.64 11.71 -8.31
CA LYS A 94 2.08 12.63 -9.36
C LYS A 94 1.37 12.36 -10.69
N GLN A 95 1.19 11.10 -11.07
CA GLN A 95 0.49 10.73 -12.29
C GLN A 95 -0.99 11.17 -12.26
N ILE A 96 -1.70 10.92 -11.15
CA ILE A 96 -3.08 11.36 -10.91
C ILE A 96 -3.15 12.89 -10.95
N ALA A 97 -2.18 13.59 -10.35
CA ALA A 97 -2.12 15.05 -10.34
C ALA A 97 -1.94 15.64 -11.76
N ASN A 98 -1.10 15.00 -12.57
CA ASN A 98 -0.68 15.50 -13.88
C ASN A 98 -1.49 14.94 -15.06
N ALA A 99 -2.40 13.99 -14.80
CA ALA A 99 -3.28 13.41 -15.80
C ALA A 99 -4.11 14.48 -16.51
N LYS A 100 -3.89 14.64 -17.82
CA LYS A 100 -4.64 15.52 -18.72
C LYS A 100 -5.17 14.71 -19.90
N GLY A 101 -6.35 15.08 -20.43
CA GLY A 101 -6.91 14.51 -21.65
C GLY A 101 -7.86 13.31 -21.47
N LEU A 102 -7.83 12.37 -22.42
CA LEU A 102 -8.71 11.19 -22.52
C LEU A 102 -8.20 10.02 -21.67
N VAL A 103 -8.15 10.21 -20.34
CA VAL A 103 -7.91 9.11 -19.41
C VAL A 103 -9.21 8.34 -19.22
N ASP A 104 -9.15 7.02 -19.37
CA ASP A 104 -10.24 6.11 -18.99
C ASP A 104 -10.25 5.97 -17.46
N TRP A 105 -10.95 6.91 -16.82
CA TRP A 105 -11.00 7.02 -15.37
C TRP A 105 -11.70 5.84 -14.70
N ASP A 106 -12.62 5.15 -15.37
CA ASP A 106 -13.30 3.98 -14.80
C ASP A 106 -12.37 2.78 -14.78
N LYS A 107 -11.60 2.55 -15.86
CA LYS A 107 -10.57 1.52 -15.87
C LYS A 107 -9.47 1.80 -14.84
N THR A 108 -9.03 3.06 -14.72
CA THR A 108 -8.07 3.45 -13.69
C THR A 108 -8.63 3.22 -12.30
N LEU A 109 -9.88 3.60 -12.03
CA LEU A 109 -10.51 3.36 -10.74
C LEU A 109 -10.53 1.87 -10.38
N HIS A 110 -10.92 1.00 -11.32
CA HIS A 110 -10.93 -0.43 -11.08
C HIS A 110 -9.54 -0.97 -10.71
N HIS A 111 -8.50 -0.53 -11.40
CA HIS A 111 -7.12 -0.92 -11.09
C HIS A 111 -6.70 -0.50 -9.67
N PHE A 112 -7.07 0.72 -9.24
CA PHE A 112 -6.76 1.18 -7.89
C PHE A 112 -7.58 0.45 -6.81
N GLN A 113 -8.80 0.00 -7.12
CA GLN A 113 -9.59 -0.84 -6.21
C GLN A 113 -8.93 -2.22 -6.02
N GLU A 114 -8.49 -2.86 -7.10
CA GLU A 114 -7.74 -4.13 -7.04
C GLU A 114 -6.42 -3.99 -6.28
N TRP A 115 -5.69 -2.90 -6.54
CA TRP A 115 -4.44 -2.63 -5.86
C TRP A 115 -4.65 -2.39 -4.36
N ARG A 116 -5.69 -1.63 -3.99
CA ARG A 116 -6.10 -1.44 -2.59
C ARG A 116 -6.49 -2.76 -1.91
N ALA A 117 -7.21 -3.63 -2.60
CA ALA A 117 -7.61 -4.95 -2.09
C ALA A 117 -6.41 -5.89 -1.92
N THR A 118 -5.35 -5.71 -2.70
CA THR A 118 -4.09 -6.43 -2.53
C THR A 118 -3.29 -5.86 -1.35
N ALA A 119 -3.17 -4.54 -1.26
CA ALA A 119 -2.46 -3.85 -0.19
C ALA A 119 -3.07 -4.10 1.20
N SER A 120 -4.40 -4.30 1.30
CA SER A 120 -5.07 -4.61 2.57
C SER A 120 -4.57 -5.91 3.22
N ARG A 121 -3.96 -6.81 2.45
CA ARG A 121 -3.41 -8.07 2.94
C ARG A 121 -2.00 -7.93 3.52
N MET A 122 -1.31 -6.81 3.28
CA MET A 122 0.07 -6.63 3.72
C MET A 122 0.20 -6.60 5.24
N THR A 123 -0.59 -5.74 5.90
CA THR A 123 -0.58 -5.59 7.35
C THR A 123 -0.81 -6.93 8.08
N PRO A 124 -1.91 -7.68 7.84
CA PRO A 124 -2.14 -8.95 8.54
C PRO A 124 -1.09 -10.01 8.20
N TRP A 125 -0.54 -9.99 6.99
CA TRP A 125 0.54 -10.90 6.60
C TRP A 125 1.83 -10.65 7.39
N VAL A 126 2.21 -9.38 7.53
CA VAL A 126 3.39 -8.98 8.32
C VAL A 126 3.20 -9.29 9.80
N GLU A 127 2.00 -9.04 10.36
CA GLU A 127 1.67 -9.40 11.73
C GLU A 127 1.80 -10.91 11.96
N ASP A 128 1.30 -11.74 11.05
CA ASP A 128 1.42 -13.20 11.13
C ASP A 128 2.89 -13.66 11.11
N ILE A 129 3.72 -13.09 10.23
CA ILE A 129 5.17 -13.38 10.20
C ILE A 129 5.82 -13.04 11.54
N VAL A 130 5.56 -11.85 12.07
CA VAL A 130 6.13 -11.39 13.35
C VAL A 130 5.70 -12.29 14.49
N ASN A 131 4.41 -12.63 14.56
CA ASN A 131 3.86 -13.50 15.60
C ASN A 131 4.44 -14.91 15.55
N ARG A 132 4.66 -15.45 14.34
CA ARG A 132 5.31 -16.76 14.15
C ARG A 132 6.74 -16.75 14.68
N TYR A 133 7.53 -15.71 14.37
CA TYR A 133 8.88 -15.61 14.92
C TYR A 133 8.88 -15.44 16.44
N ASP A 134 7.96 -14.65 16.98
CA ASP A 134 7.82 -14.51 18.43
C ASP A 134 7.51 -15.83 19.13
N ALA A 135 6.65 -16.66 18.54
CA ALA A 135 6.29 -17.98 19.03
C ALA A 135 7.49 -18.94 18.97
N ILE A 136 8.17 -19.02 17.81
CA ILE A 136 9.36 -19.86 17.64
C ILE A 136 10.44 -19.49 18.67
N LEU A 137 10.71 -18.20 18.83
CA LEU A 137 11.71 -17.72 19.79
C LEU A 137 11.28 -17.97 21.25
N TYR A 138 9.97 -17.90 21.54
CA TYR A 138 9.45 -18.22 22.86
C TYR A 138 9.62 -19.70 23.20
N ASP A 139 9.24 -20.58 22.28
CA ASP A 139 9.37 -22.04 22.43
C ASP A 139 10.83 -22.48 22.57
N ALA A 140 11.74 -21.74 21.93
CA ALA A 140 13.18 -21.97 22.05
C ALA A 140 13.80 -21.36 23.32
N GLY A 141 13.01 -20.70 24.18
CA GLY A 141 13.43 -20.21 25.49
C GLY A 141 13.88 -18.75 25.55
N ALA A 142 13.70 -17.97 24.48
CA ALA A 142 13.98 -16.53 24.49
C ALA A 142 12.96 -15.79 25.36
N ARG A 143 13.40 -15.19 26.47
CA ARG A 143 12.59 -14.37 27.38
C ARG A 143 12.79 -12.87 27.14
#